data_AF-A0A087TG82-F1
#
_entry.id   AF-A0A087TG82-F1
#
_cell.length_a   1.000
_cell.length_b   1.000
_cell.length_c   1.000
_cell.angle_alpha   90.00
_cell.angle_beta   90.00
_cell.angle_gamma   90.00
#
_symmetry.space_group_name_H-M   'P 1'
#
loop_
_entity.id
_entity.type
_entity.pdbx_description
1 polymer ?
#
loop_
_entity_poly.entity_id
_entity_poly.type
_entity_poly.pdbx_seq_one_letter_code
_entity_poly.pdbx_strand_id
1 'polypeptide(L)' 'MLLDNENRWKTMGVVSWGRRGCDARFPTVYTRVSHYLNWINE' A
#
# COMPACT_ATOMS: atom_id res chain seq x y z
N MET A 1 4.62 -4.35 -1.54
CA MET A 1 4.27 -5.65 -0.95
C MET A 1 5.23 -5.92 0.19
N LEU A 2 4.85 -6.70 1.19
CA LEU A 2 5.74 -7.18 2.25
C LEU A 2 5.66 -8.71 2.33
N LEU A 3 6.76 -9.37 2.69
CA LEU A 3 6.75 -10.80 2.99
C LEU A 3 6.07 -11.04 4.34
N ASP A 4 5.19 -12.04 4.39
CA ASP A 4 4.63 -12.53 5.64
C ASP A 4 5.46 -13.67 6.25
N ASN A 5 5.04 -14.14 7.43
CA ASN A 5 5.71 -15.22 8.14
C ASN A 5 5.68 -16.57 7.38
N GLU A 6 4.82 -16.70 6.37
CA GLU A 6 4.72 -17.88 5.49
C GLU A 6 5.51 -17.68 4.18
N ASN A 7 6.35 -16.63 4.12
CA ASN A 7 7.16 -16.29 2.95
C ASN A 7 6.34 -15.99 1.68
N ARG A 8 5.13 -15.43 1.85
CA ARG A 8 4.26 -14.99 0.75
C ARG A 8 4.24 -13.47 0.65
N TRP A 9 4.11 -12.96 -0.57
CA TRP A 9 3.93 -11.53 -0.80
C TRP A 9 2.52 -11.07 -0.45
N LYS A 10 2.38 -10.10 0.46
CA LYS A 10 1.12 -9.43 0.78
C LYS A 10 1.11 -7.99 0.28
N THR A 11 -0.02 -7.59 -0.32
CA THR A 11 -0.26 -6.22 -0.77
C THR A 11 -0.65 -5.35 0.44
N MET A 12 0.26 -4.47 0.87
CA MET A 12 0.03 -3.58 2.00
C MET A 12 -0.65 -2.27 1.62
N GLY A 13 -0.47 -1.84 0.37
CA GLY A 13 -1.04 -0.62 -0.13
C GLY A 13 -1.11 -0.56 -1.64
N VAL A 14 -2.02 0.28 -2.13
CA VAL A 14 -2.17 0.63 -3.54
C VAL A 14 -1.78 2.09 -3.69
N VAL A 15 -1.08 2.44 -4.77
CA VAL A 15 -0.68 3.82 -5.05
C VAL A 15 -1.92 4.71 -5.03
N SER A 16 -1.88 5.79 -4.25
CA SER A 16 -2.95 6.79 -4.22
C SER A 16 -2.50 8.05 -4.93
N TRP A 17 -1.57 8.79 -4.33
CA TRP A 17 -1.04 10.02 -4.91
C TRP A 17 0.36 10.32 -4.37
N GLY A 18 1.05 11.23 -5.04
CA GLY A 18 2.35 11.72 -4.62
C GLY A 18 2.62 13.10 -5.20
N ARG A 19 3.71 13.73 -4.75
CA ARG A 19 4.11 15.02 -5.29
C ARG A 19 4.57 14.86 -6.75
N ARG A 20 4.20 15.83 -7.60
CA ARG A 20 4.66 15.88 -8.99
C ARG A 20 6.20 15.90 -9.04
N GLY A 21 6.76 15.15 -9.98
CA GLY A 21 8.21 15.09 -10.19
C GLY A 21 8.95 14.10 -9.27
N CYS A 22 8.24 13.21 -8.58
CA CYS A 22 8.84 12.11 -7.80
C CYS A 22 9.88 12.59 -6.77
N ASP A 23 9.59 13.72 -6.11
CA ASP A 23 10.50 14.32 -5.11
C ASP A 23 10.67 13.39 -3.90
N ALA A 24 11.88 12.83 -3.74
CA ALA A 24 12.20 11.87 -2.68
C ALA A 24 12.11 12.46 -1.25
N ARG A 25 12.05 13.78 -1.11
CA ARG A 25 11.86 14.45 0.19
C ARG A 25 10.41 14.43 0.66
N PHE A 26 9.48 14.12 -0.24
CA PHE A 26 8.04 14.08 0.05
C PHE A 26 7.55 12.64 -0.02
N PRO A 27 6.85 12.16 1.02
CA PRO A 27 6.31 10.80 0.99
C PRO A 27 5.27 10.67 -0.12
N THR A 28 5.28 9.52 -0.79
CA THR A 28 4.14 9.09 -1.61
C THR A 28 3.11 8.42 -0.71
N VAL A 29 1.83 8.73 -0.92
CA VAL A 29 0.73 8.22 -0.12
C VAL A 29 0.10 7.01 -0.80
N TYR A 30 -0.14 5.97 0.01
CA TYR A 30 -0.73 4.71 -0.42
C TYR A 30 -2.04 4.48 0.33
N THR A 31 -3.02 3.88 -0.34
CA THR A 31 -4.24 3.37 0.31
C THR A 31 -3.86 2.23 1.24
N ARG A 32 -4.29 2.28 2.50
CA ARG A 32 -4.01 1.22 3.48
C ARG A 32 -4.93 0.02 3.27
N VAL A 33 -4.47 -1.00 2.53
CA VAL A 33 -5.28 -2.18 2.16
C VAL A 33 -5.86 -2.88 3.39
N SER A 34 -5.10 -2.98 4.48
CA SER A 34 -5.56 -3.65 5.71
C SER A 34 -6.84 -3.04 6.31
N HIS A 35 -7.10 -1.75 6.07
CA HIS A 35 -8.30 -1.08 6.56
C HIS A 35 -9.56 -1.48 5.80
N TYR A 36 -9.41 -1.87 4.54
CA TYR A 36 -10.50 -2.18 3.61
C TYR A 36 -10.72 -3.67 3.40
N LEU A 37 -10.02 -4.55 4.14
CA LEU A 37 -10.14 -6.00 3.97
C LEU A 37 -11.56 -6.52 4.18
N ASN A 38 -12.37 -5.88 5.03
CA ASN A 38 -13.77 -6.29 5.20
C ASN A 38 -14.54 -6.08 3.89
N TRP A 39 -14.53 -4.85 3.35
CA TRP A 39 -15.16 -4.52 2.07
C TRP A 39 -14.64 -5.36 0.89
N ILE A 40 -13.33 -5.67 0.86
CA ILE A 40 -12.72 -6.48 -0.22
C ILE A 40 -13.23 -7.93 -0.19
N ASN A 41 -13.58 -8.46 1.00
CA ASN A 41 -13.98 -9.86 1.19
C ASN A 41 -15.51 -10.03 1.32
N GLU A 42 -16.29 -8.97 1.11
CA GLU A 42 -17.75 -9.06 0.93
C GLU A 42 -18.08 -9.76 -0.40
#